data_AF-A0A0F9N484-F1
#
_entry.id   AF-A0A0F9N484-F1
#
_cell.length_a   1.000
_cell.length_b   1.000
_cell.length_c   1.000
_cell.angle_alpha   90.00
_cell.angle_beta   90.00
_cell.angle_gamma   90.00
#
_symmetry.space_group_name_H-M   'P 1'
#
loop_
_entity.id
_entity.type
_entity.pdbx_description
1 polymer ?
#
loop_
_entity_poly.entity_id
_entity_poly.type
_entity_poly.pdbx_seq_one_letter_code
_entity_poly.pdbx_strand_id
1 'polypeptide(L)'
;MWYERGVSSSEAPPNKARRSQPSVNPVTQKENQWKKHLKSYPADVGMIIKMKFTVRISESIIMLEQAAQTILQVGDVRFVRMSSQPSESGQKKRLIFASGIEDEVLKKTTRIEVYNKLNGHCAYCGKVIKYGDMQVDHLTPKRSEHLYRSETSVKYYVLKGASVDALENLMPSCRRCNHYKRSYSLEDFRRLMLTLHKRVESQYINKVAINYGIIEIEPFGGVFYFEKTHN
;
A
#
# COMPACT_ATOMS: atom_id res chain seq x y z
N MET A 1 -62.32 38.95 27.52
CA MET A 1 -60.91 39.22 27.86
C MET A 1 -60.13 37.93 27.66
N TRP A 2 -59.12 38.02 26.80
CA TRP A 2 -57.87 37.27 26.62
C TRP A 2 -57.55 35.96 27.38
N TYR A 3 -56.77 35.17 26.64
CA TYR A 3 -56.44 33.73 26.67
C TYR A 3 -55.26 33.33 27.57
N GLU A 4 -55.01 32.01 27.58
CA GLU A 4 -53.76 31.24 27.86
C GLU A 4 -53.60 30.58 29.25
N ARG A 5 -53.08 29.35 29.43
CA ARG A 5 -52.84 28.12 28.62
C ARG A 5 -52.34 27.02 29.60
N GLY A 6 -52.56 25.75 29.26
CA GLY A 6 -51.75 24.59 29.68
C GLY A 6 -52.43 23.61 30.65
N VAL A 7 -52.26 22.29 30.59
CA VAL A 7 -51.52 21.35 29.74
C VAL A 7 -52.27 20.00 29.86
N SER A 8 -52.66 19.33 28.77
CA SER A 8 -53.27 17.98 28.84
C SER A 8 -52.23 16.91 28.46
N SER A 9 -51.92 16.03 29.40
CA SER A 9 -51.17 14.79 29.20
C SER A 9 -52.00 13.79 28.39
N SER A 10 -51.49 13.34 27.25
CA SER A 10 -51.99 12.15 26.55
C SER A 10 -50.87 11.13 26.40
N GLU A 11 -51.24 9.88 26.70
CA GLU A 11 -50.39 8.73 26.97
C GLU A 11 -49.72 8.18 25.69
N ALA A 12 -48.50 7.65 25.84
CA ALA A 12 -47.75 7.01 24.76
C ALA A 12 -48.21 5.56 24.51
N PRO A 13 -48.31 5.10 23.25
CA PRO A 13 -48.74 3.73 22.94
C PRO A 13 -47.63 2.69 23.18
N PRO A 14 -47.99 1.40 23.39
CA PRO A 14 -47.04 0.37 23.78
C PRO A 14 -46.07 -0.03 22.65
N ASN A 15 -44.85 -0.32 23.07
CA ASN A 15 -43.66 -0.55 22.26
C ASN A 15 -43.78 -1.82 21.39
N LYS A 16 -43.86 -1.67 20.05
CA LYS A 16 -43.80 -2.80 19.11
C LYS A 16 -42.37 -3.35 19.08
N ALA A 17 -42.17 -4.54 19.63
CA ALA A 17 -40.91 -5.29 19.55
C ALA A 17 -40.42 -5.37 18.09
N ARG A 18 -39.29 -4.71 17.81
CA ARG A 18 -38.64 -4.69 16.50
C ARG A 18 -38.07 -6.08 16.22
N ARG A 19 -38.75 -6.89 15.39
CA ARG A 19 -38.17 -8.12 14.82
C ARG A 19 -36.86 -7.74 14.12
N SER A 20 -35.74 -8.19 14.68
CA SER A 20 -34.43 -8.06 14.06
C SER A 20 -34.43 -8.83 12.74
N GLN A 21 -34.28 -8.13 11.63
CA GLN A 21 -34.00 -8.75 10.33
C GLN A 21 -32.64 -9.47 10.42
N PRO A 22 -32.51 -10.71 9.93
CA PRO A 22 -31.22 -11.41 9.94
C PRO A 22 -30.22 -10.65 9.04
N SER A 23 -29.05 -10.32 9.60
CA SER A 23 -27.98 -9.66 8.85
C SER A 23 -27.46 -10.61 7.77
N VAL A 24 -27.77 -10.33 6.50
CA VAL A 24 -27.24 -11.08 5.37
C VAL A 24 -25.74 -10.83 5.27
N ASN A 25 -24.94 -11.90 5.27
CA ASN A 25 -23.49 -11.81 5.19
C ASN A 25 -23.05 -11.06 3.90
N PRO A 26 -22.08 -10.13 3.98
CA PRO A 26 -21.61 -9.34 2.83
C PRO A 26 -21.12 -10.17 1.63
N VAL A 27 -20.71 -11.42 1.84
CA VAL A 27 -20.37 -12.37 0.76
C VAL A 27 -21.62 -12.78 -0.03
N THR A 28 -22.70 -13.13 0.67
CA THR A 28 -23.99 -13.52 0.08
C THR A 28 -24.66 -12.33 -0.61
N GLN A 29 -24.44 -11.12 -0.09
CA GLN A 29 -24.97 -9.89 -0.69
C GLN A 29 -24.28 -9.58 -2.03
N LYS A 30 -22.96 -9.75 -2.12
CA LYS A 30 -22.23 -9.66 -3.40
C LYS A 30 -22.71 -10.74 -4.36
N GLU A 31 -22.77 -11.99 -3.94
CA GLU A 31 -23.18 -13.11 -4.80
C GLU A 31 -24.57 -12.92 -5.44
N ASN A 32 -25.52 -12.38 -4.66
CA ASN A 32 -26.86 -12.05 -5.15
C ASN A 32 -26.86 -10.87 -6.14
N GLN A 33 -25.98 -9.88 -5.94
CA GLN A 33 -25.81 -8.76 -6.86
C GLN A 33 -25.25 -9.24 -8.22
N TRP A 34 -24.26 -10.16 -8.20
CA TRP A 34 -23.70 -10.77 -9.41
C TRP A 34 -24.73 -11.63 -10.16
N LYS A 35 -25.52 -12.45 -9.43
CA LYS A 35 -26.59 -13.28 -10.04
C LYS A 35 -27.68 -12.43 -10.69
N LYS A 36 -27.98 -11.24 -10.14
CA LYS A 36 -28.94 -10.29 -10.73
C LYS A 36 -28.39 -9.64 -12.00
N HIS A 37 -27.09 -9.31 -12.02
CA HIS A 37 -26.41 -8.75 -13.19
C HIS A 37 -26.28 -9.77 -14.34
N LEU A 38 -26.14 -11.06 -14.05
CA LEU A 38 -26.15 -12.13 -15.06
C LEU A 38 -27.50 -12.28 -15.79
N LYS A 39 -28.63 -11.91 -15.16
CA LYS A 39 -29.96 -11.96 -15.77
C LYS A 39 -30.25 -10.79 -16.73
N SER A 40 -29.42 -9.75 -16.76
CA SER A 40 -29.60 -8.59 -17.65
C SER A 40 -28.93 -8.76 -19.02
N TYR A 41 -28.27 -9.88 -19.28
CA TYR A 41 -27.65 -10.17 -20.57
C TYR A 41 -28.61 -11.00 -21.45
N PRO A 42 -28.64 -10.76 -22.77
CA PRO A 42 -29.37 -11.62 -23.70
C PRO A 42 -28.84 -13.06 -23.64
N ALA A 43 -29.73 -14.03 -23.87
CA ALA A 43 -29.51 -15.45 -23.54
C ALA A 43 -28.29 -16.08 -24.25
N ASP A 44 -27.93 -15.55 -25.42
CA ASP A 44 -26.79 -15.92 -26.25
C ASP A 44 -25.43 -15.52 -25.61
N VAL A 45 -25.36 -14.35 -24.96
CA VAL A 45 -24.16 -13.87 -24.24
C VAL A 45 -23.99 -14.60 -22.91
N GLY A 46 -25.10 -14.88 -22.22
CA GLY A 46 -25.09 -15.63 -20.95
C GLY A 46 -24.57 -17.07 -21.09
N MET A 47 -24.78 -17.70 -22.23
CA MET A 47 -24.32 -19.07 -22.52
C MET A 47 -22.80 -19.11 -22.77
N ILE A 48 -22.25 -18.12 -23.49
CA ILE A 48 -20.80 -17.99 -23.75
C ILE A 48 -20.03 -17.68 -22.46
N ILE A 49 -20.57 -16.82 -21.59
CA ILE A 49 -19.95 -16.50 -20.29
C ILE A 49 -19.99 -17.72 -19.37
N LYS A 50 -21.11 -18.48 -19.32
CA LYS A 50 -21.18 -19.75 -18.58
C LYS A 50 -20.16 -20.76 -19.09
N MET A 51 -20.05 -20.97 -20.40
CA MET A 51 -19.09 -21.91 -21.01
C MET A 51 -17.63 -21.53 -20.69
N LYS A 52 -17.26 -20.25 -20.82
CA LYS A 52 -15.89 -19.80 -20.50
C LYS A 52 -15.54 -19.92 -19.01
N PHE A 53 -16.53 -19.81 -18.11
CA PHE A 53 -16.31 -19.98 -16.67
C PHE A 53 -16.21 -21.44 -16.25
N THR A 54 -17.03 -22.34 -16.82
CA THR A 54 -16.95 -23.79 -16.56
C THR A 54 -15.64 -24.38 -17.07
N VAL A 55 -15.14 -23.94 -18.24
CA VAL A 55 -13.84 -24.39 -18.77
C VAL A 55 -12.69 -23.96 -17.83
N ARG A 56 -12.67 -22.71 -17.37
CA ARG A 56 -11.63 -22.20 -16.45
C ARG A 56 -11.60 -22.89 -15.08
N ILE A 57 -12.76 -23.27 -14.54
CA ILE A 57 -12.83 -24.01 -13.27
C ILE A 57 -12.32 -25.45 -13.47
N SER A 58 -12.67 -26.10 -14.60
CA SER A 58 -12.19 -27.45 -14.88
C SER A 58 -10.67 -27.53 -15.10
N GLU A 59 -10.07 -26.58 -15.83
CA GLU A 59 -8.61 -26.54 -16.05
C GLU A 59 -7.84 -26.29 -14.74
N SER A 60 -8.39 -25.48 -13.83
CA SER A 60 -7.78 -25.20 -12.54
C SER A 60 -7.88 -26.39 -11.57
N ILE A 61 -8.95 -27.18 -11.63
CA ILE A 61 -9.12 -28.39 -10.83
C ILE A 61 -8.20 -29.51 -11.33
N ILE A 62 -8.08 -29.69 -12.65
CA ILE A 62 -7.19 -30.68 -13.26
C ILE A 62 -5.72 -30.39 -12.91
N MET A 63 -5.31 -29.11 -12.92
CA MET A 63 -3.96 -28.71 -12.51
C MET A 63 -3.68 -28.96 -11.01
N LEU A 64 -4.68 -28.83 -10.15
CA LEU A 64 -4.55 -29.11 -8.72
C LEU A 64 -4.53 -30.62 -8.42
N GLU A 65 -5.30 -31.43 -9.15
CA GLU A 65 -5.26 -32.90 -9.05
C GLU A 65 -3.92 -33.48 -9.55
N GLN A 66 -3.38 -32.98 -10.65
CA GLN A 66 -2.08 -33.39 -11.16
C GLN A 66 -0.93 -33.03 -10.20
N ALA A 67 -1.00 -31.86 -9.56
CA ALA A 67 -0.06 -31.47 -8.52
C ALA A 67 -0.17 -32.36 -7.27
N ALA A 68 -1.38 -32.74 -6.86
CA ALA A 68 -1.60 -33.63 -5.72
C ALA A 68 -1.12 -35.08 -5.98
N GLN A 69 -1.32 -35.60 -7.21
CA GLN A 69 -0.83 -36.94 -7.60
C GLN A 69 0.70 -37.01 -7.65
N THR A 70 1.37 -35.91 -8.03
CA THR A 70 2.84 -35.84 -8.02
C THR A 70 3.40 -35.87 -6.59
N ILE A 71 2.73 -35.23 -5.62
CA ILE A 71 3.16 -35.23 -4.21
C ILE A 71 3.02 -36.61 -3.56
N LEU A 72 2.07 -37.43 -4.00
CA LEU A 72 1.87 -38.80 -3.51
C LEU A 72 2.87 -39.83 -4.11
N GLN A 73 3.53 -39.53 -5.23
CA GLN A 73 4.51 -40.43 -5.84
C GLN A 73 5.96 -40.22 -5.35
N VAL A 74 6.24 -39.15 -4.60
CA VAL A 74 7.59 -38.88 -4.04
C VAL A 74 7.70 -39.28 -2.56
N GLY A 75 6.64 -39.86 -1.99
CA GLY A 75 6.58 -40.32 -0.61
C GLY A 75 7.20 -41.70 -0.38
N ASP A 76 8.49 -41.88 -0.62
CA ASP A 76 9.22 -43.02 -0.04
C ASP A 76 10.73 -42.75 0.08
N VAL A 77 11.12 -41.99 1.11
CA VAL A 77 12.51 -41.97 1.58
C VAL A 77 12.50 -42.38 3.05
N ARG A 78 12.88 -43.64 3.27
CA ARG A 78 13.06 -44.26 4.59
C ARG A 78 14.08 -43.46 5.41
N PHE A 79 13.67 -42.95 6.57
CA PHE A 79 14.58 -42.44 7.57
C PHE A 79 15.32 -43.60 8.24
N VAL A 80 16.58 -43.81 7.88
CA VAL A 80 17.50 -44.66 8.64
C VAL A 80 17.96 -43.86 9.86
N ARG A 81 17.64 -44.38 11.05
CA ARG A 81 18.09 -43.85 12.33
C ARG A 81 19.54 -44.30 12.55
N MET A 82 20.51 -43.43 12.33
CA MET A 82 21.90 -43.66 12.75
C MET A 82 22.20 -42.83 13.99
N SER A 83 22.45 -43.53 15.08
CA SER A 83 23.02 -43.04 16.32
C SER A 83 24.51 -42.74 16.14
N SER A 84 24.93 -41.50 16.36
CA SER A 84 26.31 -41.16 16.71
C SER A 84 26.34 -39.86 17.53
N GLN A 85 27.15 -39.89 18.58
CA GLN A 85 27.29 -38.91 19.67
C GLN A 85 27.74 -37.51 19.21
N PRO A 86 27.59 -36.47 20.05
CA PRO A 86 27.81 -35.08 19.65
C PRO A 86 29.30 -34.72 19.69
N SER A 87 29.83 -34.21 18.58
CA SER A 87 31.13 -33.53 18.56
C SER A 87 30.95 -32.05 18.90
N GLU A 88 31.57 -31.61 19.99
CA GLU A 88 31.74 -30.22 20.38
C GLU A 88 32.50 -29.42 19.32
N SER A 89 31.80 -28.58 18.55
CA SER A 89 32.38 -27.34 17.98
C SER A 89 31.28 -26.56 17.25
N GLY A 90 30.43 -25.86 18.00
CA GLY A 90 29.26 -25.19 17.42
C GLY A 90 28.80 -23.93 18.14
N GLN A 91 29.65 -23.31 18.97
CA GLN A 91 29.39 -21.95 19.46
C GLN A 91 30.26 -20.97 18.67
N LYS A 92 29.83 -20.61 17.45
CA LYS A 92 30.20 -19.31 16.89
C LYS A 92 29.44 -18.24 17.69
N LYS A 93 29.99 -17.88 18.86
CA LYS A 93 29.75 -16.57 19.46
C LYS A 93 30.07 -15.56 18.38
N ARG A 94 29.06 -14.80 17.96
CA ARG A 94 29.23 -13.63 17.10
C ARG A 94 30.06 -12.65 17.94
N LEU A 95 31.39 -12.70 17.79
CA LEU A 95 32.30 -11.72 18.35
C LEU A 95 31.89 -10.39 17.74
N ILE A 96 31.28 -9.56 18.58
CA ILE A 96 31.00 -8.16 18.30
C ILE A 96 32.38 -7.52 18.25
N PHE A 97 32.94 -7.33 17.07
CA PHE A 97 34.12 -6.50 16.92
C PHE A 97 33.71 -5.09 17.31
N ALA A 98 34.23 -4.63 18.45
CA ALA A 98 34.24 -3.24 18.87
C ALA A 98 35.18 -2.44 17.95
N SER A 99 34.74 -2.25 16.71
CA SER A 99 35.20 -1.21 15.82
C SER A 99 33.94 -0.42 15.49
N GLY A 100 33.83 0.80 16.02
CA GLY A 100 32.65 1.66 15.98
C GLY A 100 32.19 2.02 14.56
N ILE A 101 31.59 1.06 13.89
CA ILE A 101 30.73 1.24 12.73
C ILE A 101 29.41 0.62 13.16
N GLU A 102 28.63 1.39 13.92
CA GLU A 102 27.20 1.13 14.01
C GLU A 102 26.68 1.25 12.58
N ASP A 103 26.31 0.14 11.94
CA ASP A 103 25.43 0.19 10.78
C ASP A 103 24.26 1.09 11.20
N GLU A 104 24.17 2.28 10.60
CA GLU A 104 23.41 3.40 11.11
C GLU A 104 21.90 3.17 10.90
N VAL A 105 21.36 2.22 11.66
CA VAL A 105 19.93 1.96 11.76
C VAL A 105 19.34 3.18 12.43
N LEU A 106 18.62 3.97 11.64
CA LEU A 106 17.99 5.21 12.10
C LEU A 106 17.24 4.96 13.42
N LYS A 107 17.58 5.74 14.46
CA LYS A 107 17.02 5.57 15.80
C LYS A 107 15.49 5.64 15.76
N LYS A 108 14.84 4.83 16.60
CA LYS A 108 13.37 4.77 16.69
C LYS A 108 12.76 6.15 16.98
N THR A 109 13.42 6.94 17.83
CA THR A 109 13.04 8.32 18.16
C THR A 109 13.00 9.20 16.91
N THR A 110 14.07 9.20 16.11
CA THR A 110 14.16 9.94 14.84
C THR A 110 13.08 9.48 13.85
N ARG A 111 12.80 8.17 13.75
CA ARG A 111 11.70 7.69 12.88
C ARG A 111 10.33 8.23 13.33
N ILE A 112 10.09 8.37 14.63
CA ILE A 112 8.83 8.93 15.16
C ILE A 112 8.74 10.43 14.84
N GLU A 113 9.84 11.17 15.01
CA GLU A 113 9.90 12.59 14.65
C GLU A 113 9.60 12.81 13.16
N VAL A 114 10.23 12.02 12.28
CA VAL A 114 9.98 12.06 10.83
C VAL A 114 8.52 11.74 10.51
N TYR A 115 7.95 10.71 11.13
CA TYR A 115 6.54 10.34 10.95
C TYR A 115 5.58 11.48 11.33
N ASN A 116 5.89 12.18 12.43
CA ASN A 116 5.05 13.23 12.97
C ASN A 116 5.11 14.54 12.17
N LYS A 117 6.17 14.77 11.37
CA LYS A 117 6.30 15.97 10.51
C LYS A 117 5.07 16.27 9.67
N LEU A 118 4.41 15.22 9.18
CA LEU A 118 3.24 15.32 8.31
C LEU A 118 2.06 14.51 8.86
N ASN A 119 1.97 14.38 10.19
CA ASN A 119 0.88 13.70 10.90
C ASN A 119 0.55 12.31 10.30
N GLY A 120 1.58 11.52 9.99
CA GLY A 120 1.41 10.20 9.39
C GLY A 120 0.95 10.18 7.92
N HIS A 121 1.20 11.25 7.17
CA HIS A 121 0.97 11.31 5.72
C HIS A 121 2.29 11.17 4.96
N CYS A 122 2.24 10.53 3.79
CA CYS A 122 3.35 10.50 2.85
C CYS A 122 3.65 11.91 2.33
N ALA A 123 4.90 12.35 2.42
CA ALA A 123 5.35 13.66 1.97
C ALA A 123 5.03 13.95 0.51
N TYR A 124 5.07 12.94 -0.35
CA TYR A 124 4.89 13.15 -1.79
C TYR A 124 3.44 13.11 -2.22
N CYS A 125 2.74 12.00 -1.94
CA CYS A 125 1.38 11.78 -2.44
C CYS A 125 0.28 12.12 -1.43
N GLY A 126 0.60 12.40 -0.17
CA GLY A 126 -0.38 12.75 0.85
C GLY A 126 -1.22 11.59 1.35
N LYS A 127 -0.97 10.36 0.92
CA LYS A 127 -1.67 9.20 1.47
C LYS A 127 -1.33 9.02 2.95
N VAL A 128 -2.33 8.73 3.78
CA VAL A 128 -2.16 8.26 5.16
C VAL A 128 -1.39 6.94 5.19
N ILE A 129 -0.31 6.91 5.97
CA ILE A 129 0.57 5.76 6.15
C ILE A 129 0.58 5.36 7.62
N LYS A 130 0.49 4.06 7.91
CA LYS A 130 0.73 3.57 9.27
C LYS A 130 2.21 3.70 9.58
N TYR A 131 2.57 3.94 10.85
CA TYR A 131 3.97 4.04 11.26
C TYR A 131 4.84 2.86 10.79
N GLY A 132 4.34 1.63 10.90
CA GLY A 132 5.05 0.42 10.43
C GLY A 132 5.27 0.33 8.92
N ASP A 133 4.43 1.00 8.13
CA ASP A 133 4.52 1.05 6.67
C ASP A 133 5.36 2.24 6.17
N MET A 134 5.70 3.18 7.07
CA MET A 134 6.48 4.36 6.75
C MET A 134 7.93 3.98 6.42
N GLN A 135 8.42 4.52 5.32
CA GLN A 135 9.85 4.57 5.02
C GLN A 135 10.34 6.00 5.21
N VAL A 136 11.57 6.13 5.70
CA VAL A 136 12.25 7.42 5.81
C VAL A 136 12.97 7.66 4.48
N ASP A 137 12.62 8.75 3.80
CA ASP A 137 13.24 9.19 2.55
C ASP A 137 14.12 10.42 2.80
N HIS A 138 15.26 10.49 2.12
CA HIS A 138 16.11 11.68 2.10
C HIS A 138 15.66 12.59 0.96
N LEU A 139 15.06 13.74 1.29
CA LEU A 139 14.56 14.72 0.32
C LEU A 139 15.67 15.10 -0.68
N THR A 140 16.86 15.38 -0.17
CA THR A 140 18.13 15.45 -0.88
C THR A 140 18.82 14.08 -0.81
N PRO A 141 18.99 13.37 -1.93
CA PRO A 141 19.55 12.01 -1.93
C PRO A 141 20.99 11.94 -1.43
N LYS A 142 21.33 10.92 -0.64
CA LYS A 142 22.70 10.68 -0.13
C LYS A 142 23.76 10.65 -1.23
N ARG A 143 23.45 10.08 -2.40
CA ARG A 143 24.44 9.97 -3.50
C ARG A 143 24.94 11.33 -3.99
N SER A 144 24.17 12.37 -3.75
CA SER A 144 24.47 13.73 -4.16
C SER A 144 25.12 14.54 -3.04
N GLU A 145 25.42 13.93 -1.88
CA GLU A 145 26.04 14.60 -0.71
C GLU A 145 27.24 15.47 -1.09
N HIS A 146 28.15 14.93 -1.90
CA HIS A 146 29.38 15.61 -2.33
C HIS A 146 29.11 16.93 -3.08
N LEU A 147 27.93 17.06 -3.73
CA LEU A 147 27.54 18.28 -4.43
C LEU A 147 27.08 19.39 -3.49
N TYR A 148 26.81 19.07 -2.20
CA TYR A 148 26.10 19.96 -1.28
C TYR A 148 26.85 20.23 0.04
N ARG A 149 28.10 19.79 0.16
CA ARG A 149 28.98 20.08 1.31
C ARG A 149 29.67 21.45 1.25
N SER A 150 29.53 22.21 0.16
CA SER A 150 30.10 23.56 0.07
C SER A 150 29.11 24.62 0.59
N GLU A 151 29.60 25.65 1.28
CA GLU A 151 28.80 26.82 1.68
C GLU A 151 28.14 27.53 0.50
N THR A 152 28.71 27.35 -0.70
CA THR A 152 28.20 27.88 -1.97
C THR A 152 27.11 26.99 -2.59
N SER A 153 26.62 25.94 -1.91
CA SER A 153 25.55 25.08 -2.44
C SER A 153 24.22 25.87 -2.53
N VAL A 154 24.00 26.38 -3.73
CA VAL A 154 23.03 27.43 -4.09
C VAL A 154 21.59 26.92 -4.05
N LYS A 155 20.70 27.69 -3.38
CA LYS A 155 19.25 27.94 -3.62
C LYS A 155 18.26 26.76 -3.70
N TYR A 156 18.68 25.55 -4.06
CA TYR A 156 17.81 24.41 -4.38
C TYR A 156 17.83 23.29 -3.32
N TYR A 157 18.58 23.47 -2.24
CA TYR A 157 18.86 22.42 -1.27
C TYR A 157 18.45 22.84 0.14
N VAL A 158 17.92 21.88 0.89
CA VAL A 158 17.56 22.06 2.31
C VAL A 158 18.81 22.06 3.18
N LEU A 159 19.88 21.39 2.74
CA LEU A 159 21.12 21.22 3.49
C LEU A 159 22.07 22.41 3.25
N LYS A 160 22.03 23.42 4.12
CA LYS A 160 23.01 24.52 4.15
C LYS A 160 24.25 24.10 4.97
N GLY A 161 25.04 23.16 4.45
CA GLY A 161 26.20 22.60 5.17
C GLY A 161 25.86 21.59 6.28
N ALA A 162 24.59 21.21 6.42
CA ALA A 162 24.14 20.17 7.34
C ALA A 162 24.37 18.75 6.77
N SER A 163 24.48 17.76 7.67
CA SER A 163 24.60 16.34 7.29
C SER A 163 23.43 15.88 6.40
N VAL A 164 23.67 14.98 5.45
CA VAL A 164 22.58 14.37 4.67
C VAL A 164 21.57 13.61 5.51
N ASP A 165 21.99 13.09 6.67
CA ASP A 165 21.14 12.41 7.64
C ASP A 165 20.49 13.35 8.66
N ALA A 166 20.66 14.67 8.51
CA ALA A 166 20.00 15.67 9.35
C ALA A 166 18.48 15.57 9.24
N LEU A 167 17.79 15.73 10.37
CA LEU A 167 16.35 15.52 10.48
C LEU A 167 15.59 16.34 9.44
N GLU A 168 16.02 17.56 9.13
CA GLU A 168 15.42 18.49 8.17
C GLU A 168 15.30 17.86 6.76
N ASN A 169 16.26 17.02 6.38
CA ASN A 169 16.29 16.35 5.08
C ASN A 169 15.49 15.03 5.06
N LEU A 170 15.06 14.52 6.22
CA LEU A 170 14.31 13.28 6.33
C LEU A 170 12.80 13.53 6.20
N MET A 171 12.13 12.73 5.37
CA MET A 171 10.71 12.83 5.08
C MET A 171 9.98 11.50 5.28
N PRO A 172 8.74 11.50 5.80
CA PRO A 172 7.93 10.29 5.84
C PRO A 172 7.42 9.97 4.43
N SER A 173 7.66 8.75 3.95
CA SER A 173 7.28 8.34 2.59
C SER A 173 6.61 6.97 2.59
N CYS A 174 5.63 6.79 1.72
CA CYS A 174 5.11 5.47 1.43
C CYS A 174 6.09 4.69 0.55
N ARG A 175 6.07 3.35 0.64
CA ARG A 175 6.97 2.47 -0.13
C ARG A 175 7.00 2.77 -1.63
N ARG A 176 5.85 3.07 -2.25
CA ARG A 176 5.78 3.35 -3.69
C ARG A 176 6.46 4.66 -4.06
N CYS A 177 6.22 5.73 -3.31
CA CYS A 177 6.83 7.03 -3.59
C CYS A 177 8.34 6.99 -3.34
N ASN A 178 8.79 6.44 -2.22
CA ASN A 178 10.23 6.28 -1.94
C ASN A 178 10.91 5.45 -3.04
N HIS A 179 10.35 4.28 -3.37
CA HIS A 179 10.87 3.44 -4.45
C HIS A 179 10.83 4.13 -5.82
N TYR A 180 9.86 4.99 -6.11
CA TYR A 180 9.79 5.68 -7.39
C TYR A 180 10.76 6.86 -7.47
N LYS A 181 10.92 7.60 -6.36
CA LYS A 181 11.89 8.69 -6.20
C LYS A 181 13.34 8.19 -6.26
N ARG A 182 13.65 7.04 -5.65
CA ARG A 182 15.01 6.47 -5.63
C ARG A 182 16.03 7.52 -5.21
N SER A 183 17.04 7.75 -6.05
CA SER A 183 18.10 8.72 -5.84
C SER A 183 17.91 10.02 -6.63
N TYR A 184 16.70 10.31 -7.12
CA TYR A 184 16.40 11.56 -7.81
C TYR A 184 16.32 12.71 -6.81
N SER A 185 16.85 13.87 -7.22
CA SER A 185 16.57 15.12 -6.50
C SER A 185 15.07 15.41 -6.50
N LEU A 186 14.62 16.30 -5.61
CA LEU A 186 13.21 16.68 -5.55
C LEU A 186 12.70 17.19 -6.92
N GLU A 187 13.48 18.02 -7.61
CA GLU A 187 13.09 18.59 -8.89
C GLU A 187 13.15 17.58 -10.04
N ASP A 188 14.12 16.66 -10.04
CA ASP A 188 14.12 15.55 -11.00
C ASP A 188 12.88 14.67 -10.80
N PHE A 189 12.54 14.40 -9.53
CA PHE A 189 11.36 13.63 -9.18
C PHE A 189 10.08 14.35 -9.60
N ARG A 190 10.00 15.68 -9.43
CA ARG A 190 8.88 16.49 -9.92
C ARG A 190 8.73 16.38 -11.43
N ARG A 191 9.82 16.48 -12.20
CA ARG A 191 9.79 16.31 -13.67
C ARG A 191 9.32 14.91 -14.09
N LEU A 192 9.70 13.87 -13.35
CA LEU A 192 9.17 12.53 -13.55
C LEU A 192 7.66 12.48 -13.28
N MET A 193 7.19 13.06 -12.19
CA MET A 193 5.76 13.06 -11.85
C MET A 193 4.93 13.86 -12.86
N LEU A 194 5.43 15.01 -13.32
CA LEU A 194 4.78 15.83 -14.35
C LEU A 194 4.58 15.08 -15.67
N THR A 195 5.42 14.10 -15.99
CA THR A 195 5.32 13.31 -17.23
C THR A 195 4.71 11.91 -17.02
N LEU A 196 4.31 11.57 -15.79
CA LEU A 196 3.82 10.23 -15.46
C LEU A 196 2.54 9.88 -16.23
N HIS A 197 1.60 10.82 -16.35
CA HIS A 197 0.35 10.62 -17.11
C HIS A 197 0.62 10.16 -18.55
N LYS A 198 1.53 10.83 -19.26
CA LYS A 198 1.91 10.47 -20.64
C LYS A 198 2.51 9.06 -20.75
N ARG A 199 3.33 8.66 -19.77
CA ARG A 199 3.98 7.34 -19.74
C ARG A 199 3.03 6.20 -19.38
N VAL A 200 2.03 6.50 -18.56
CA VAL A 200 0.94 5.55 -18.24
C VAL A 200 0.01 5.42 -19.44
N GLU A 201 -0.41 6.54 -20.03
CA GLU A 201 -1.27 6.58 -21.22
C GLU A 201 -0.63 5.89 -22.42
N SER A 202 0.69 5.97 -22.59
CA SER A 202 1.36 5.36 -23.75
C SER A 202 1.28 3.83 -23.78
N GLN A 203 0.98 3.18 -22.65
CA GLN A 203 0.81 1.73 -22.58
C GLN A 203 -0.45 1.29 -23.33
N TYR A 204 -0.32 0.33 -24.24
CA TYR A 204 -1.43 -0.11 -25.10
C TYR A 204 -2.68 -0.52 -24.32
N ILE A 205 -2.51 -1.28 -23.23
CA ILE A 205 -3.63 -1.70 -22.36
C ILE A 205 -4.39 -0.52 -21.76
N ASN A 206 -3.70 0.58 -21.44
CA ASN A 206 -4.31 1.78 -20.89
C ASN A 206 -5.05 2.58 -21.97
N LYS A 207 -4.51 2.64 -23.20
CA LYS A 207 -5.24 3.22 -24.35
C LYS A 207 -6.56 2.50 -24.62
N VAL A 208 -6.54 1.17 -24.58
CA VAL A 208 -7.76 0.36 -24.68
C VAL A 208 -8.70 0.72 -23.54
N ALA A 209 -8.23 0.71 -22.29
CA ALA A 209 -9.06 1.06 -21.13
C ALA A 209 -9.69 2.47 -21.23
N ILE A 210 -8.96 3.46 -21.75
CA ILE A 210 -9.47 4.82 -22.00
C ILE A 210 -10.56 4.80 -23.07
N ASN A 211 -10.37 4.09 -24.20
CA ASN A 211 -11.38 3.98 -25.26
C ASN A 211 -12.71 3.38 -24.77
N TYR A 212 -12.66 2.50 -23.78
CA TYR A 212 -13.83 1.90 -23.16
C TYR A 212 -14.34 2.67 -21.92
N GLY A 213 -13.75 3.83 -21.59
CA GLY A 213 -14.14 4.62 -20.42
C GLY A 213 -13.89 3.92 -19.08
N ILE A 214 -12.97 2.94 -19.02
CA ILE A 214 -12.65 2.17 -17.82
C ILE A 214 -11.75 2.98 -16.88
N ILE A 215 -10.85 3.79 -17.44
CA ILE A 215 -9.95 4.66 -16.68
C ILE A 215 -9.93 6.07 -17.27
N GLU A 216 -9.69 7.03 -16.42
CA GLU A 216 -9.35 8.41 -16.75
C GLU A 216 -7.97 8.71 -16.14
N ILE A 217 -7.11 9.41 -16.88
CA ILE A 217 -5.74 9.71 -16.46
C ILE A 217 -5.58 11.22 -16.33
N GLU A 218 -5.38 11.67 -15.09
CA GLU A 218 -5.14 13.08 -14.79
C GLU A 218 -3.64 13.38 -14.64
N PRO A 219 -3.16 14.53 -15.14
CA PRO A 219 -1.79 14.97 -14.91
C PRO A 219 -1.54 15.31 -13.44
N PHE A 220 -0.29 15.11 -13.01
CA PHE A 220 0.14 15.56 -11.69
C PHE A 220 0.14 17.11 -11.63
N GLY A 221 -0.56 17.69 -10.65
CA GLY A 221 -0.67 19.14 -10.47
C GLY A 221 0.59 19.88 -10.04
N GLY A 222 1.76 19.26 -10.14
CA GLY A 222 3.07 19.89 -9.93
C GLY A 222 3.49 20.13 -8.48
N VAL A 223 2.60 19.95 -7.49
CA VAL A 223 2.86 20.23 -6.07
C VAL A 223 2.72 18.96 -5.23
N PHE A 224 3.78 18.62 -4.48
CA PHE A 224 3.80 17.50 -3.53
C PHE A 224 3.03 17.84 -2.24
N TYR A 225 2.61 16.82 -1.50
CA TYR A 225 1.81 17.04 -0.30
C TYR A 225 2.50 17.90 0.76
N PHE A 226 3.78 17.66 1.05
CA PHE A 226 4.53 18.42 2.06
C PHE A 226 4.62 19.92 1.72
N GLU A 227 4.58 20.29 0.44
CA GLU A 227 4.64 21.68 -0.01
C GLU A 227 3.32 22.42 0.23
N LYS A 228 2.20 21.69 0.35
CA LYS A 228 0.89 22.26 0.64
C LYS A 228 0.69 22.50 2.13
N THR A 229 1.30 21.68 2.98
CA THR A 229 1.14 21.74 4.44
C THR A 229 2.11 22.72 5.11
N HIS A 230 3.13 23.18 4.39
CA HIS A 230 4.12 24.14 4.87
C HIS A 230 3.92 25.56 4.29
N ASN A 231 2.76 25.82 3.67
CA ASN A 231 2.30 27.15 3.24
C ASN A 231 1.18 27.67 4.12
#